data_AF-A0A934NQ43-F1
#
_entry.id   AF-A0A934NQ43-F1
#
_cell.length_a   1.000
_cell.length_b   1.000
_cell.length_c   1.000
_cell.angle_alpha   90.00
_cell.angle_beta   90.00
_cell.angle_gamma   90.00
#
_symmetry.space_group_name_H-M   'P 1'
#
loop_
_entity.id
_entity.type
_entity.pdbx_description
1 polymer ?
#
loop_
_entity_poly.entity_id
_entity_poly.type
_entity_poly.pdbx_seq_one_letter_code
_entity_poly.pdbx_strand_id
1 'polypeptide(L)'
;MTESRSAEDGQTSVRDEFVDAAYRVIDAQGPDPSMDDIAREANTSKPRLYRYFADKDDLYRAVAQRMADDIFRRIRPDFNFVLSSPETTLGETIRAFTDVVAEHPGVFRFLARSRSQYGGEGTGFPLDIGRDVARKMVSIAEAVLKSVEVETSGMELAVYAAVGAMLASTDYWLESTAAGDPLDKDNFVVVVTPLIWGIIDSHLRRLGVVIDAEQPIFVSLANIREAGSGS
;
A
#
# COMPACT_ATOMS: atom_id res chain seq x y z
N MET A 1 36.86 3.12 -2.64
CA MET A 1 35.44 3.12 -2.24
C MET A 1 34.48 3.63 -3.33
N THR A 2 34.97 4.18 -4.44
CA THR A 2 34.14 4.77 -5.51
C THR A 2 33.66 3.75 -6.57
N GLU A 3 34.43 2.69 -6.86
CA GLU A 3 34.06 1.69 -7.88
C GLU A 3 32.93 0.74 -7.47
N SER A 4 32.81 0.39 -6.18
CA SER A 4 31.73 -0.49 -5.69
C SER A 4 30.34 0.16 -5.85
N ARG A 5 30.26 1.48 -5.66
CA ARG A 5 29.00 2.22 -5.71
C ARG A 5 28.49 2.38 -7.14
N SER A 6 29.37 2.63 -8.12
CA SER A 6 28.98 2.72 -9.53
C SER A 6 28.51 1.39 -10.14
N ALA A 7 29.03 0.26 -9.66
CA ALA A 7 28.56 -1.06 -10.08
C ALA A 7 27.20 -1.42 -9.45
N GLU A 8 26.99 -1.07 -8.18
CA GLU A 8 25.70 -1.23 -7.48
C GLU A 8 24.61 -0.32 -8.07
N ASP A 9 24.95 0.93 -8.40
CA ASP A 9 24.06 1.89 -9.05
C ASP A 9 23.63 1.40 -10.45
N GLY A 10 24.58 0.86 -11.23
CA GLY A 10 24.30 0.27 -12.54
C GLY A 10 23.48 -1.02 -12.48
N GLN A 11 23.72 -1.87 -11.47
CA GLN A 11 22.96 -3.10 -11.25
C GLN A 11 21.50 -2.81 -10.81
N THR A 12 21.31 -1.77 -10.00
CA THR A 12 19.98 -1.31 -9.56
C THR A 12 19.20 -0.71 -10.74
N SER A 13 19.85 0.11 -11.58
CA SER A 13 19.21 0.69 -12.78
C SER A 13 18.66 -0.38 -13.73
N VAL A 14 19.42 -1.47 -13.97
CA VAL A 14 18.95 -2.55 -14.86
C VAL A 14 17.86 -3.40 -14.19
N ARG A 15 17.92 -3.58 -12.86
CA ARG A 15 16.84 -4.26 -12.11
C ARG A 15 15.52 -3.48 -12.27
N ASP A 16 15.57 -2.16 -12.17
CA ASP A 16 14.42 -1.28 -12.35
C ASP A 16 13.87 -1.35 -13.78
N GLU A 17 14.72 -1.37 -14.82
CA GLU A 17 14.28 -1.53 -16.22
C GLU A 17 13.47 -2.82 -16.44
N PHE A 18 13.86 -3.91 -15.78
CA PHE A 18 13.12 -5.18 -15.86
C PHE A 18 11.79 -5.14 -15.09
N VAL A 19 11.74 -4.42 -13.97
CA VAL A 19 10.48 -4.16 -13.26
C VAL A 19 9.56 -3.30 -14.11
N ASP A 20 10.06 -2.24 -14.75
CA ASP A 20 9.28 -1.39 -15.64
C ASP A 20 8.72 -2.17 -16.84
N ALA A 21 9.52 -3.07 -17.41
CA ALA A 21 9.04 -3.99 -18.44
C ALA A 21 7.94 -4.91 -17.92
N ALA A 22 8.09 -5.46 -16.71
CA ALA A 22 7.05 -6.28 -16.10
C ALA A 22 5.74 -5.51 -15.91
N TYR A 23 5.79 -4.24 -15.47
CA TYR A 23 4.61 -3.37 -15.37
C TYR A 23 3.87 -3.26 -16.71
N ARG A 24 4.62 -2.93 -17.78
CA ARG A 24 4.04 -2.81 -19.13
C ARG A 24 3.41 -4.10 -19.62
N VAL A 25 4.06 -5.25 -19.40
CA VAL A 25 3.49 -6.57 -19.76
C VAL A 25 2.21 -6.85 -18.98
N ILE A 26 2.21 -6.63 -17.66
CA ILE A 26 1.05 -6.91 -16.80
C ILE A 26 -0.15 -6.05 -17.19
N ASP A 27 0.06 -4.74 -17.39
CA ASP A 27 -1.03 -3.84 -17.78
C ASP A 27 -1.58 -4.17 -19.17
N ALA A 28 -0.74 -4.62 -20.10
CA ALA A 28 -1.15 -4.94 -21.46
C ALA A 28 -1.84 -6.32 -21.60
N GLN A 29 -1.36 -7.33 -20.87
CA GLN A 29 -1.73 -8.74 -21.12
C GLN A 29 -2.56 -9.39 -20.00
N GLY A 30 -2.69 -8.73 -18.84
CA GLY A 30 -3.42 -9.26 -17.69
C GLY A 30 -2.56 -10.13 -16.76
N PRO A 31 -3.19 -10.85 -15.80
CA PRO A 31 -2.57 -11.23 -14.53
C PRO A 31 -1.65 -12.46 -14.52
N ASP A 32 -0.91 -12.76 -15.59
CA ASP A 32 0.10 -13.83 -15.56
C ASP A 32 1.21 -13.61 -16.61
N PRO A 33 2.05 -12.57 -16.47
CA PRO A 33 3.10 -12.31 -17.45
C PRO A 33 4.15 -13.43 -17.40
N SER A 34 4.50 -14.01 -18.54
CA SER A 34 5.58 -14.99 -18.59
C SER A 34 6.94 -14.29 -18.50
N MET A 35 7.96 -14.99 -17.97
CA MET A 35 9.34 -14.48 -17.98
C MET A 35 9.86 -14.23 -19.41
N ASP A 36 9.30 -14.92 -20.41
CA ASP A 36 9.65 -14.71 -21.82
C ASP A 36 9.06 -13.42 -22.37
N ASP A 37 7.82 -13.09 -21.99
CA ASP A 37 7.18 -11.82 -22.36
C ASP A 37 7.91 -10.64 -21.75
N ILE A 38 8.32 -10.75 -20.49
CA ILE A 38 9.06 -9.69 -19.80
C ILE A 38 10.45 -9.50 -20.41
N ALA A 39 11.16 -10.59 -20.72
CA ALA A 39 12.45 -10.50 -21.40
C ALA A 39 12.33 -9.85 -22.79
N ARG A 40 11.27 -10.19 -23.54
CA ARG A 40 10.96 -9.58 -24.83
C ARG A 40 10.63 -8.09 -24.71
N GLU A 41 9.80 -7.72 -23.73
CA GLU A 41 9.45 -6.32 -23.45
C GLU A 41 10.66 -5.49 -23.01
N ALA A 42 11.57 -6.07 -22.24
CA ALA A 42 12.83 -5.45 -21.82
C ALA A 42 13.93 -5.49 -22.90
N ASN A 43 13.63 -5.99 -24.11
CA ASN A 43 14.59 -6.19 -25.21
C ASN A 43 15.88 -6.90 -24.75
N THR A 44 15.72 -7.97 -23.97
CA THR A 44 16.82 -8.73 -23.36
C THR A 44 16.62 -10.24 -23.56
N SER A 45 17.63 -11.02 -23.19
CA SER A 45 17.52 -12.47 -23.17
C SER A 45 17.03 -12.97 -21.81
N LYS A 46 16.28 -14.07 -21.80
CA LYS A 46 15.83 -14.75 -20.57
C LYS A 46 17.00 -15.07 -19.62
N PRO A 47 18.17 -15.58 -20.08
CA PRO A 47 19.32 -15.78 -19.20
C PRO A 47 19.86 -14.49 -18.58
N ARG A 48 19.80 -13.34 -19.27
CA ARG A 48 20.21 -12.06 -18.69
C ARG A 48 19.24 -11.61 -17.61
N LEU A 49 17.93 -11.79 -17.80
CA LEU A 49 16.91 -11.51 -16.77
C LEU A 49 17.16 -12.33 -15.50
N TYR A 50 17.45 -13.64 -15.64
CA TYR A 50 17.76 -14.52 -14.50
C TYR A 50 19.07 -14.20 -13.76
N ARG A 51 19.95 -13.36 -14.32
CA ARG A 51 21.12 -12.85 -13.56
C ARG A 51 20.73 -11.83 -12.49
N TYR A 52 19.56 -11.20 -12.64
CA TYR A 52 19.07 -10.17 -11.72
C TYR A 52 17.99 -10.74 -10.80
N PHE A 53 17.19 -11.69 -11.28
CA PHE A 53 16.13 -12.32 -10.50
C PHE A 53 16.34 -13.83 -10.45
N ALA A 54 16.37 -14.38 -9.25
CA ALA A 54 16.59 -15.82 -9.06
C ALA A 54 15.50 -16.67 -9.72
N ASP A 55 14.26 -16.19 -9.67
CA ASP A 55 13.07 -16.83 -10.20
C ASP A 55 12.00 -15.80 -10.56
N LYS A 56 10.85 -16.30 -11.04
CA LYS A 56 9.65 -15.50 -11.34
C LYS A 56 9.18 -14.74 -10.08
N ASP A 57 9.35 -15.35 -8.91
CA ASP A 57 8.86 -14.83 -7.64
C ASP A 57 9.69 -13.65 -7.15
N ASP A 58 11.00 -13.65 -7.37
CA ASP A 58 11.90 -12.54 -7.06
C ASP A 58 11.59 -11.30 -7.90
N LEU A 59 11.26 -11.50 -9.17
CA LEU A 59 10.82 -10.41 -10.05
C LEU A 59 9.49 -9.83 -9.58
N TYR A 60 8.52 -10.69 -9.30
CA TYR A 60 7.23 -10.23 -8.79
C TYR A 60 7.39 -9.53 -7.44
N ARG A 61 8.36 -9.97 -6.62
CA ARG A 61 8.65 -9.30 -5.36
C ARG A 61 9.14 -7.87 -5.56
N ALA A 62 9.99 -7.68 -6.56
CA ALA A 62 10.41 -6.34 -6.96
C ALA A 62 9.27 -5.50 -7.56
N VAL A 63 8.38 -6.10 -8.35
CA VAL A 63 7.17 -5.42 -8.89
C VAL A 63 6.28 -4.90 -7.75
N ALA A 64 6.03 -5.76 -6.76
CA ALA A 64 5.25 -5.44 -5.57
C ALA A 64 5.89 -4.33 -4.74
N GLN A 65 7.21 -4.44 -4.49
CA GLN A 65 7.96 -3.43 -3.75
C GLN A 65 7.93 -2.08 -4.46
N ARG A 66 8.10 -2.04 -5.79
CA ARG A 66 8.01 -0.81 -6.58
C ARG A 66 6.64 -0.14 -6.43
N MET A 67 5.55 -0.92 -6.49
CA MET A 67 4.19 -0.37 -6.34
C MET A 67 4.02 0.23 -4.94
N ALA A 68 4.44 -0.50 -3.91
CA ALA A 68 4.40 -0.01 -2.54
C ALA A 68 5.22 1.28 -2.38
N ASP A 69 6.42 1.34 -2.95
CA ASP A 69 7.30 2.50 -2.90
C ASP A 69 6.72 3.71 -3.63
N ASP A 70 6.06 3.52 -4.78
CA ASP A 70 5.40 4.58 -5.53
C ASP A 70 4.18 5.12 -4.77
N ILE A 71 3.37 4.22 -4.19
CA ILE A 71 2.28 4.58 -3.27
C ILE A 71 2.83 5.40 -2.09
N PHE A 72 3.86 4.90 -1.39
CA PHE A 72 4.45 5.62 -0.26
C PHE A 72 5.06 6.96 -0.66
N ARG A 73 5.71 7.04 -1.84
CA ARG A 73 6.29 8.30 -2.34
C ARG A 73 5.20 9.33 -2.61
N ARG A 74 4.05 8.91 -3.13
CA ARG A 74 2.91 9.79 -3.42
C ARG A 74 2.18 10.25 -2.16
N ILE A 75 2.04 9.39 -1.16
CA ILE A 75 1.35 9.71 0.10
C ILE A 75 2.25 10.49 1.07
N ARG A 76 3.58 10.28 1.05
CA ARG A 76 4.52 10.89 2.02
C ARG A 76 4.33 12.41 2.24
N PRO A 77 4.10 13.25 1.21
CA PRO A 77 3.84 14.67 1.41
C PRO A 77 2.61 14.95 2.29
N ASP A 78 1.59 14.09 2.19
CA ASP A 78 0.29 14.24 2.84
C ASP A 78 0.26 13.57 4.22
N PHE A 79 1.29 12.80 4.58
CA PHE A 79 1.43 12.07 5.85
C PHE A 79 1.71 12.99 7.07
N ASN A 80 1.11 14.18 7.10
CA ASN A 80 1.20 15.11 8.23
C ASN A 80 -0.04 15.00 9.13
N PHE A 81 -0.26 13.79 9.65
CA PHE A 81 -1.34 13.45 10.59
C PHE A 81 -1.40 14.39 11.80
N VAL A 82 -0.27 15.00 12.18
CA VAL A 82 -0.24 15.87 13.35
C VAL A 82 -0.97 17.18 13.06
N LEU A 83 -0.75 17.82 11.91
CA LEU A 83 -1.24 19.17 11.62
C LEU A 83 -2.61 19.23 10.92
N SER A 84 -3.06 18.12 10.35
CA SER A 84 -4.34 18.01 9.64
C SER A 84 -5.31 17.07 10.35
N SER A 85 -6.60 17.17 10.01
CA SER A 85 -7.61 16.28 10.58
C SER A 85 -7.44 14.85 10.06
N PRO A 86 -7.78 13.82 10.86
CA PRO A 86 -7.69 12.43 10.43
C PRO A 86 -8.42 12.16 9.11
N GLU A 87 -9.63 12.70 8.96
CA GLU A 87 -10.46 12.46 7.79
C GLU A 87 -9.87 13.11 6.53
N THR A 88 -9.37 14.35 6.64
CA THR A 88 -8.71 15.03 5.52
C THR A 88 -7.44 14.30 5.11
N THR A 89 -6.60 13.96 6.09
CA THR A 89 -5.33 13.24 5.85
C THR A 89 -5.58 11.88 5.21
N LEU A 90 -6.60 11.15 5.69
CA LEU A 90 -6.97 9.85 5.15
C LEU A 90 -7.55 9.98 3.73
N GLY A 91 -8.39 10.98 3.48
CA GLY A 91 -8.95 11.23 2.15
C GLY A 91 -7.88 11.59 1.11
N GLU A 92 -6.92 12.44 1.49
CA GLU A 92 -5.75 12.76 0.64
C GLU A 92 -4.88 11.52 0.40
N THR A 93 -4.64 10.72 1.44
CA THR A 93 -3.91 9.45 1.34
C THR A 93 -4.58 8.47 0.38
N ILE A 94 -5.91 8.30 0.50
CA ILE A 94 -6.70 7.42 -0.35
C ILE A 94 -6.69 7.94 -1.80
N ARG A 95 -6.78 9.26 -2.01
CA ARG A 95 -6.67 9.88 -3.34
C ARG A 95 -5.30 9.64 -3.98
N ALA A 96 -4.22 9.85 -3.23
CA ALA A 96 -2.86 9.59 -3.70
C ALA A 96 -2.65 8.11 -4.05
N PHE A 97 -3.19 7.21 -3.25
CA PHE A 97 -3.19 5.77 -3.54
C PHE A 97 -3.99 5.45 -4.81
N THR A 98 -5.19 6.00 -4.98
CA THR A 98 -6.01 5.72 -6.17
C THR A 98 -5.42 6.29 -7.45
N ASP A 99 -4.70 7.42 -7.39
CA ASP A 99 -3.91 7.94 -8.51
C ASP A 99 -2.91 6.88 -9.01
N VAL A 100 -2.09 6.32 -8.11
CA VAL A 100 -1.09 5.30 -8.46
C VAL A 100 -1.73 4.03 -9.01
N VAL A 101 -2.86 3.60 -8.42
CA VAL A 101 -3.60 2.43 -8.92
C VAL A 101 -4.21 2.69 -10.30
N ALA A 102 -4.66 3.92 -10.58
CA ALA A 102 -5.21 4.30 -11.89
C ALA A 102 -4.16 4.27 -13.00
N GLU A 103 -2.89 4.54 -12.67
CA GLU A 103 -1.77 4.47 -13.62
C GLU A 103 -1.47 3.03 -14.05
N HIS A 104 -1.61 2.08 -13.12
CA HIS A 104 -1.26 0.66 -13.32
C HIS A 104 -2.33 -0.30 -12.74
N PRO A 105 -3.57 -0.30 -13.28
CA PRO A 105 -4.68 -1.07 -12.72
C PRO A 105 -4.49 -2.57 -12.91
N GLY A 106 -3.77 -3.00 -13.96
CA GLY A 106 -3.44 -4.40 -14.19
C GLY A 106 -2.45 -4.91 -13.14
N VAL A 107 -1.43 -4.12 -12.84
CA VAL A 107 -0.44 -4.42 -11.80
C VAL A 107 -1.08 -4.53 -10.42
N PHE A 108 -1.94 -3.58 -10.04
CA PHE A 108 -2.67 -3.66 -8.76
C PHE A 108 -3.50 -4.94 -8.67
N ARG A 109 -4.30 -5.27 -9.70
CA ARG A 109 -5.13 -6.49 -9.71
C ARG A 109 -4.30 -7.76 -9.67
N PHE A 110 -3.19 -7.80 -10.40
CA PHE A 110 -2.25 -8.92 -10.37
C PHE A 110 -1.76 -9.17 -8.94
N LEU A 111 -1.33 -8.11 -8.24
CA LEU A 111 -0.85 -8.18 -6.87
C LEU A 111 -1.98 -8.54 -5.89
N ALA A 112 -3.16 -7.94 -6.04
CA ALA A 112 -4.31 -8.18 -5.17
C ALA A 112 -4.92 -9.59 -5.31
N ARG A 113 -4.91 -10.17 -6.52
CA ARG A 113 -5.44 -11.52 -6.81
C ARG A 113 -4.46 -12.64 -6.49
N SER A 114 -3.16 -12.36 -6.47
CA SER A 114 -2.15 -13.32 -5.99
C SER A 114 -2.47 -13.86 -4.58
N ARG A 115 -3.22 -13.07 -3.79
CA ARG A 115 -3.81 -13.43 -2.48
C ARG A 115 -4.81 -14.58 -2.50
N SER A 116 -5.52 -14.83 -3.62
CA SER A 116 -6.69 -15.74 -3.67
C SER A 116 -6.45 -17.06 -4.40
N GLN A 117 -5.44 -17.16 -5.27
CA GLN A 117 -5.29 -18.33 -6.16
C GLN A 117 -4.32 -19.42 -5.66
N TYR A 118 -3.47 -19.14 -4.66
CA TYR A 118 -2.36 -20.03 -4.29
C TYR A 118 -2.34 -20.47 -2.82
N GLY A 119 -3.53 -20.72 -2.25
CA GLY A 119 -3.68 -21.33 -0.91
C GLY A 119 -3.46 -22.85 -0.86
N GLY A 120 -2.85 -23.48 -1.86
CA GLY A 120 -2.65 -24.94 -1.93
C GLY A 120 -1.21 -25.32 -2.29
N GLU A 121 -0.53 -26.01 -1.35
CA GLU A 121 0.66 -26.90 -1.41
C GLU A 121 1.80 -26.73 -2.45
N GLY A 122 1.82 -25.68 -3.27
CA GLY A 122 2.97 -25.26 -4.08
C GLY A 122 3.51 -23.93 -3.56
N THR A 123 4.84 -23.79 -3.48
CA THR A 123 5.63 -22.60 -3.09
C THR A 123 4.84 -21.28 -3.18
N GLY A 124 4.13 -20.94 -2.11
CA GLY A 124 3.14 -19.87 -2.10
C GLY A 124 3.80 -18.50 -1.99
N PHE A 125 3.45 -17.60 -2.89
CA PHE A 125 3.85 -16.19 -2.86
C PHE A 125 3.51 -15.51 -1.52
N PRO A 126 4.48 -14.99 -0.75
CA PRO A 126 4.22 -14.00 0.28
C PRO A 126 4.48 -12.62 -0.32
N LEU A 127 3.70 -12.25 -1.33
CA LEU A 127 3.63 -10.86 -1.80
C LEU A 127 2.37 -10.20 -1.30
N ASP A 128 2.33 -10.03 0.00
CA ASP A 128 1.25 -9.33 0.64
C ASP A 128 1.70 -7.88 0.87
N ILE A 129 1.68 -7.09 -0.21
CA ILE A 129 1.86 -5.62 -0.14
C ILE A 129 0.92 -5.03 0.90
N GLY A 130 -0.29 -5.58 1.00
CA GLY A 130 -1.24 -5.24 2.05
C GLY A 130 -0.64 -5.44 3.45
N ARG A 131 -0.01 -6.59 3.73
CA ARG A 131 0.71 -6.84 5.00
C ARG A 131 1.89 -5.91 5.20
N ASP A 132 2.71 -5.66 4.20
CA ASP A 132 3.90 -4.82 4.37
C ASP A 132 3.50 -3.37 4.66
N VAL A 133 2.49 -2.87 3.93
CA VAL A 133 1.84 -1.57 4.21
C VAL A 133 1.22 -1.59 5.60
N ALA A 134 0.41 -2.60 5.93
CA ALA A 134 -0.24 -2.72 7.23
C ALA A 134 0.77 -2.74 8.37
N ARG A 135 1.86 -3.52 8.31
CA ARG A 135 2.91 -3.56 9.33
C ARG A 135 3.55 -2.19 9.55
N LYS A 136 3.84 -1.46 8.47
CA LYS A 136 4.37 -0.10 8.57
C LYS A 136 3.37 0.87 9.21
N MET A 137 2.10 0.78 8.83
CA MET A 137 1.01 1.57 9.41
C MET A 137 0.79 1.26 10.90
N VAL A 138 0.86 -0.02 11.30
CA VAL A 138 0.82 -0.46 12.70
C VAL A 138 1.96 0.19 13.48
N SER A 139 3.20 0.09 12.98
CA SER A 139 4.36 0.69 13.63
C SER A 139 4.18 2.20 13.88
N ILE A 140 3.64 2.93 12.89
CA ILE A 140 3.35 4.36 13.03
C ILE A 140 2.25 4.61 14.07
N ALA A 141 1.11 3.90 13.97
CA ALA A 141 -0.01 4.07 14.88
C ALA A 141 0.39 3.77 16.33
N GLU A 142 1.13 2.68 16.55
CA GLU A 142 1.62 2.32 17.88
C GLU A 142 2.60 3.36 18.44
N ALA A 143 3.51 3.89 17.62
CA ALA A 143 4.45 4.91 18.06
C ALA A 143 3.71 6.19 18.51
N VAL A 144 2.68 6.60 17.78
CA VAL A 144 1.85 7.76 18.13
C VAL A 144 1.10 7.52 19.44
N LEU A 145 0.40 6.38 19.59
CA LEU A 145 -0.38 6.09 20.78
C LEU A 145 0.48 5.88 22.03
N LYS A 146 1.62 5.21 21.90
CA LYS A 146 2.59 5.05 23.00
C LYS A 146 3.17 6.40 23.46
N SER A 147 3.27 7.39 22.57
CA SER A 147 3.75 8.74 22.94
C SER A 147 2.79 9.50 23.87
N VAL A 148 1.52 9.07 23.95
CA VAL A 148 0.50 9.61 24.84
C VAL A 148 0.00 8.57 25.86
N GLU A 149 0.82 7.55 26.13
CA GLU A 149 0.59 6.51 27.15
C GLU A 149 -0.68 5.68 26.95
N VAL A 150 -1.12 5.52 25.70
CA VAL A 150 -2.27 4.67 25.34
C VAL A 150 -1.81 3.24 25.01
N GLU A 151 -2.54 2.24 25.51
CA GLU A 151 -2.35 0.82 25.18
C GLU A 151 -2.67 0.55 23.68
N THR A 152 -1.89 -0.30 23.01
CA THR A 152 -2.04 -0.57 21.56
C THR A 152 -2.62 -1.94 21.23
N SER A 153 -3.20 -2.62 22.23
CA SER A 153 -3.72 -3.98 22.07
C SER A 153 -4.81 -4.08 21.01
N GLY A 154 -4.58 -4.91 19.99
CA GLY A 154 -5.51 -5.12 18.89
C GLY A 154 -5.36 -4.13 17.73
N MET A 155 -4.41 -3.19 17.80
CA MET A 155 -4.15 -2.22 16.73
C MET A 155 -3.75 -2.92 15.42
N GLU A 156 -2.98 -4.00 15.52
CA GLU A 156 -2.61 -4.81 14.36
C GLU A 156 -3.85 -5.29 13.60
N LEU A 157 -4.82 -5.89 14.29
CA LEU A 157 -6.05 -6.36 13.66
C LEU A 157 -6.86 -5.21 13.04
N ALA A 158 -6.96 -4.07 13.71
CA ALA A 158 -7.69 -2.91 13.20
C ALA A 158 -7.07 -2.35 11.91
N VAL A 159 -5.74 -2.21 11.87
CA VAL A 159 -5.01 -1.73 10.69
C VAL A 159 -5.10 -2.74 9.55
N TYR A 160 -4.98 -4.04 9.82
CA TYR A 160 -5.15 -5.07 8.80
C TYR A 160 -6.57 -5.09 8.23
N ALA A 161 -7.60 -4.89 9.07
CA ALA A 161 -8.98 -4.76 8.61
C ALA A 161 -9.18 -3.53 7.72
N ALA A 162 -8.61 -2.38 8.10
CA ALA A 162 -8.64 -1.16 7.30
C ALA A 162 -7.95 -1.35 5.94
N VAL A 163 -6.74 -1.92 5.91
CA VAL A 163 -6.04 -2.23 4.65
C VAL A 163 -6.82 -3.25 3.81
N GLY A 164 -7.40 -4.28 4.43
CA GLY A 164 -8.23 -5.25 3.75
C GLY A 164 -9.46 -4.62 3.08
N ALA A 165 -10.16 -3.73 3.79
CA ALA A 165 -11.28 -2.96 3.26
C ALA A 165 -10.85 -2.03 2.11
N MET A 166 -9.69 -1.40 2.21
CA MET A 166 -9.12 -0.57 1.14
C MET A 166 -8.85 -1.41 -0.12
N LEU A 167 -8.21 -2.58 0.03
CA LEU A 167 -7.93 -3.47 -1.10
C LEU A 167 -9.22 -3.97 -1.77
N ALA A 168 -10.22 -4.38 -0.98
CA ALA A 168 -11.49 -4.88 -1.50
C ALA A 168 -12.30 -3.80 -2.22
N SER A 169 -12.38 -2.60 -1.64
CA SER A 169 -13.07 -1.46 -2.27
C SER A 169 -12.39 -1.01 -3.55
N THR A 170 -11.06 -1.03 -3.61
CA THR A 170 -10.29 -0.70 -4.82
C THR A 170 -10.52 -1.70 -5.94
N ASP A 171 -10.54 -3.00 -5.64
CA ASP A 171 -10.84 -4.04 -6.64
C ASP A 171 -12.24 -3.83 -7.25
N TYR A 172 -13.23 -3.54 -6.39
CA TYR A 172 -14.59 -3.18 -6.83
C TYR A 172 -14.61 -1.90 -7.69
N TRP A 173 -13.90 -0.84 -7.30
CA TRP A 173 -13.81 0.39 -8.08
C TRP A 173 -13.26 0.14 -9.49
N LEU A 174 -12.18 -0.63 -9.58
CA LEU A 174 -11.60 -1.01 -10.87
C LEU A 174 -12.57 -1.87 -11.69
N GLU A 175 -13.31 -2.79 -11.06
CA GLU A 175 -14.32 -3.62 -11.73
C GLU A 175 -15.46 -2.76 -12.30
N SER A 176 -15.98 -1.80 -11.52
CA SER A 176 -17.01 -0.86 -11.98
C SER A 176 -16.55 -0.05 -13.20
N THR A 177 -15.30 0.43 -13.15
CA THR A 177 -14.67 1.19 -14.25
C THR A 177 -14.54 0.35 -15.51
N ALA A 178 -14.16 -0.92 -15.38
CA ALA A 178 -14.06 -1.85 -16.51
C ALA A 178 -15.43 -2.22 -17.12
N ALA A 179 -16.50 -2.19 -16.32
CA ALA A 179 -17.87 -2.44 -16.76
C ALA A 179 -18.52 -1.24 -17.48
N GLY A 180 -17.83 -0.09 -17.59
CA GLY A 180 -18.35 1.12 -18.23
C GLY A 180 -19.28 1.95 -17.34
N ASP A 181 -19.37 1.61 -16.05
CA ASP A 181 -20.06 2.38 -15.01
C ASP A 181 -19.01 2.84 -13.98
N PRO A 182 -18.14 3.78 -14.35
CA PRO A 182 -17.07 4.20 -13.46
C PRO A 182 -17.70 4.88 -12.25
N LEU A 183 -17.61 4.23 -11.11
CA LEU A 183 -17.66 4.96 -9.86
C LEU A 183 -16.55 6.01 -9.95
N ASP A 184 -16.96 7.27 -10.10
CA ASP A 184 -16.03 8.39 -10.24
C ASP A 184 -14.99 8.35 -9.10
N LYS A 185 -13.72 8.65 -9.43
CA LYS A 185 -12.62 8.52 -8.48
C LYS A 185 -12.85 9.39 -7.24
N ASP A 186 -13.34 10.62 -7.42
CA ASP A 186 -13.58 11.51 -6.28
C ASP A 186 -14.75 10.99 -5.44
N ASN A 187 -15.80 10.46 -6.08
CA ASN A 187 -16.89 9.81 -5.36
C ASN A 187 -16.43 8.53 -4.61
N PHE A 188 -15.55 7.73 -5.20
CA PHE A 188 -14.93 6.58 -4.53
C PHE A 188 -14.17 7.01 -3.27
N VAL A 189 -13.32 8.04 -3.38
CA VAL A 189 -12.57 8.59 -2.23
C VAL A 189 -13.54 9.07 -1.14
N VAL A 190 -14.58 9.81 -1.51
CA VAL A 190 -15.61 10.32 -0.57
C VAL A 190 -16.32 9.17 0.17
N VAL A 191 -16.65 8.08 -0.52
CA VAL A 191 -17.36 6.95 0.10
C VAL A 191 -16.43 6.09 0.96
N VAL A 192 -15.20 5.83 0.51
CA VAL A 192 -14.28 4.89 1.20
C VAL A 192 -13.62 5.52 2.42
N THR A 193 -13.30 6.81 2.39
CA THR A 193 -12.64 7.51 3.50
C THR A 193 -13.36 7.29 4.86
N PRO A 194 -14.66 7.57 5.01
CA PRO A 194 -15.36 7.35 6.28
C PRO A 194 -15.48 5.87 6.66
N LEU A 195 -15.50 4.94 5.70
CA LEU A 195 -15.50 3.50 5.98
C LEU A 195 -14.18 3.05 6.62
N ILE A 196 -13.05 3.50 6.05
CA ILE A 196 -11.72 3.20 6.58
C ILE A 196 -11.52 3.88 7.93
N TRP A 197 -11.92 5.14 8.06
CA TRP A 197 -11.88 5.86 9.34
C TRP A 197 -12.72 5.15 10.41
N GLY A 198 -13.93 4.71 10.09
CA GLY A 198 -14.82 4.03 11.03
C GLY A 198 -14.23 2.74 11.62
N ILE A 199 -13.42 2.00 10.86
CA ILE A 199 -12.70 0.82 11.36
C ILE A 199 -11.66 1.23 12.42
N ILE A 200 -10.91 2.30 12.15
CA ILE A 200 -9.86 2.81 13.05
C ILE A 200 -10.48 3.45 14.29
N ASP A 201 -11.46 4.34 14.11
CA ASP A 201 -12.18 5.04 15.19
C ASP A 201 -12.89 4.07 16.13
N SER A 202 -13.57 3.06 15.60
CA SER A 202 -14.21 2.01 16.40
C SER A 202 -13.21 1.32 17.34
N HIS A 203 -12.00 1.06 16.84
CA HIS A 203 -10.94 0.46 17.65
C HIS A 203 -10.37 1.44 18.68
N LEU A 204 -10.10 2.70 18.30
CA LEU A 204 -9.62 3.74 19.21
C LEU A 204 -10.59 3.98 20.37
N ARG A 205 -11.90 4.05 20.10
CA ARG A 205 -12.93 4.19 21.13
C ARG A 205 -12.94 3.04 22.12
N ARG A 206 -12.66 1.81 21.66
CA ARG A 206 -12.51 0.64 22.53
C ARG A 206 -11.33 0.79 23.51
N LEU A 207 -10.29 1.52 23.11
CA LEU A 207 -9.14 1.87 23.95
C LEU A 207 -9.41 3.10 24.83
N GLY A 208 -10.63 3.65 24.84
CA GLY A 208 -10.97 4.88 25.55
C GLY A 208 -10.47 6.16 24.86
N VAL A 209 -9.96 6.04 23.63
CA VAL A 209 -9.46 7.16 22.84
C VAL A 209 -10.58 7.70 21.95
N VAL A 210 -10.89 8.98 22.09
CA VAL A 210 -11.80 9.69 21.18
C VAL A 210 -10.98 10.69 20.37
N ILE A 211 -10.92 10.47 19.06
CA ILE A 211 -10.31 11.42 18.12
C ILE A 211 -11.44 12.09 17.34
N ASP A 212 -11.42 13.42 17.33
CA ASP A 212 -12.29 14.18 16.43
C ASP A 212 -11.74 14.10 15.01
N ALA A 213 -12.52 13.54 14.10
CA ALA A 213 -12.13 13.28 12.71
C ALA A 213 -11.93 14.58 11.91
N GLU A 214 -12.53 15.69 12.36
CA GLU A 214 -12.51 16.98 11.68
C GLU A 214 -11.47 17.95 12.25
N GLN A 215 -10.87 17.63 13.40
CA GLN A 215 -9.83 18.45 14.02
C GLN A 215 -8.44 17.85 13.86
N PRO A 216 -7.37 18.68 13.86
CA PRO A 216 -6.01 18.18 13.87
C PRO A 216 -5.78 17.18 15.01
N ILE A 217 -5.11 16.06 14.73
CA ILE A 217 -4.90 14.97 15.70
C ILE A 217 -4.21 15.49 16.98
N PHE A 218 -3.32 16.48 16.86
CA PHE A 218 -2.64 17.06 18.03
C PHE A 218 -3.63 17.60 19.09
N VAL A 219 -4.80 18.09 18.68
CA VAL A 219 -5.84 18.59 19.60
C VAL A 219 -6.41 17.44 20.42
N SER A 220 -6.76 16.33 19.78
CA SER A 220 -7.25 15.13 20.47
C SER A 220 -6.17 14.50 21.36
N LEU A 221 -4.92 14.44 20.89
CA LEU A 221 -3.79 13.92 21.66
C LEU A 221 -3.46 14.77 22.91
N ALA A 222 -3.56 16.09 22.81
CA ALA A 222 -3.36 16.99 23.95
C ALA A 222 -4.41 16.72 25.05
N ASN A 223 -5.67 16.58 24.68
CA ASN A 223 -6.77 16.30 25.61
C ASN A 223 -6.58 14.96 26.35
N ILE A 224 -6.09 13.93 25.65
CA ILE A 224 -5.81 12.61 26.23
C ILE A 224 -4.69 12.70 27.28
N ARG A 225 -3.60 13.41 26.97
CA ARG A 225 -2.49 13.60 27.90
C ARG A 225 -2.91 14.37 29.15
N GLU A 226 -3.73 15.40 29.00
CA GLU A 226 -4.24 16.18 30.13
C GLU A 226 -5.12 15.33 31.05
N ALA A 227 -6.00 14.49 30.50
CA ALA A 227 -6.83 13.56 31.27
C ALA A 227 -6.02 12.50 32.04
N GLY A 228 -4.91 12.00 31.46
CA GLY A 228 -4.02 11.04 32.11
C GLY A 228 -3.16 11.63 33.22
N SER A 229 -2.77 12.90 33.12
CA SER A 229 -1.93 13.60 34.12
C SER A 229 -2.65 14.01 35.42
N GLY A 230 -3.98 13.88 35.45
CA GLY A 230 -4.83 14.26 36.58
C GLY A 230 -5.31 13.12 37.47
N SER A 231 -4.87 11.88 37.22
CA SER A 231 -5.23 10.67 37.99
C SER A 231 -4.03 10.11 38.74
#